data_AF-A0A9R1W2A4-F1
#
_entry.id   AF-A0A9R1W2A4-F1
#
_cell.length_a   1.000
_cell.length_b   1.000
_cell.length_c   1.000
_cell.angle_alpha   90.00
_cell.angle_beta   90.00
_cell.angle_gamma   90.00
#
_symmetry.space_group_name_H-M   'P 1'
#
loop_
_entity.id
_entity.type
_entity.pdbx_description
1 polymer ?
#
loop_
_entity_poly.entity_id
_entity_poly.type
_entity_poly.pdbx_seq_one_letter_code
_entity_poly.pdbx_strand_id
1 'polypeptide(L)'
;MQAKALNFLPFKPWPSFKLPPVRAISFPDRVPQDISTSTPSQQLSSSSQNEKISAYWDYQFLFMSQRSETDNPINLRIVEGSIPSDFPQGTYYLTGPGIFKDDHGSSVHPFDGHGYLRAFTFDGAKGEVTFMAKYVKTTAQVKERDRDTGKWGFNHRGTFSTLKNKRKFGDTTVMKNVANTNVLRWNDRLFCLWEGGPPHEIQSVSLDTIGEFDLINDSDCLPMPSTNVRDTVDGGEIILDLVSSIVKPILYGRDFFTF
;
A
#
# COMPACT_ATOMS: atom_id res chain seq x y z
N MET A 1 -10.94 -20.56 -48.51
CA MET A 1 -12.22 -19.89 -48.18
C MET A 1 -11.89 -18.59 -47.46
N GLN A 2 -12.52 -17.50 -47.88
CA GLN A 2 -12.21 -16.12 -47.47
C GLN A 2 -12.54 -15.86 -45.99
N ALA A 3 -11.64 -15.15 -45.29
CA ALA A 3 -11.89 -14.60 -43.96
C ALA A 3 -12.85 -13.40 -44.07
N LYS A 4 -13.93 -13.44 -43.29
CA LYS A 4 -14.86 -12.30 -43.10
C LYS A 4 -14.21 -11.27 -42.17
N ALA A 5 -14.29 -10.00 -42.57
CA ALA A 5 -13.89 -8.85 -41.76
C ALA A 5 -14.89 -8.62 -40.62
N LEU A 6 -14.39 -8.48 -39.38
CA LEU A 6 -15.15 -7.88 -38.28
C LEU A 6 -15.03 -6.36 -38.39
N ASN A 7 -16.19 -5.69 -38.42
CA ASN A 7 -16.30 -4.23 -38.39
C ASN A 7 -15.86 -3.70 -37.01
N PHE A 8 -14.80 -2.91 -36.97
CA PHE A 8 -14.43 -2.12 -35.80
C PHE A 8 -15.35 -0.90 -35.69
N LEU A 9 -16.02 -0.74 -34.54
CA LEU A 9 -16.68 0.51 -34.16
C LEU A 9 -15.60 1.57 -33.83
N PRO A 10 -15.76 2.83 -34.27
CA PRO A 10 -14.76 3.86 -34.00
C PRO A 10 -14.76 4.28 -32.53
N PHE A 11 -13.58 4.20 -31.90
CA PHE A 11 -13.29 4.76 -30.59
C PHE A 11 -13.55 6.28 -30.60
N LYS A 12 -14.41 6.74 -29.68
CA LYS A 12 -14.66 8.18 -29.47
C LYS A 12 -13.56 8.72 -28.53
N PRO A 13 -12.72 9.69 -28.96
CA PRO A 13 -11.67 10.21 -28.10
C PRO A 13 -12.26 11.06 -26.96
N TRP A 14 -11.73 10.87 -25.75
CA TRP A 14 -12.01 11.72 -24.59
C TRP A 14 -11.49 13.15 -24.81
N PRO A 15 -12.08 14.18 -24.17
CA PRO A 15 -11.61 15.55 -24.31
C PRO A 15 -10.19 15.69 -23.76
N SER A 16 -9.32 16.31 -24.56
CA SER A 16 -7.91 16.55 -24.21
C SER A 16 -7.80 17.55 -23.06
N PHE A 17 -7.32 17.10 -21.90
CA PHE A 17 -6.89 18.00 -20.84
C PHE A 17 -5.59 18.69 -21.26
N LYS A 18 -5.63 20.02 -21.45
CA LYS A 18 -4.43 20.83 -21.68
C LYS A 18 -3.72 21.05 -20.35
N LEU A 19 -2.54 20.47 -20.18
CA LEU A 19 -1.60 20.85 -19.13
C LEU A 19 -1.10 22.29 -19.37
N PRO A 20 -0.91 23.12 -18.33
CA PRO A 20 -0.28 24.42 -18.49
C PRO A 20 1.17 24.27 -18.97
N PRO A 21 1.70 25.22 -19.76
CA PRO A 21 3.01 25.08 -20.38
C PRO A 21 4.13 25.06 -19.34
N VAL A 22 5.03 24.10 -19.49
CA VAL A 22 6.29 24.02 -18.75
C VAL A 22 7.11 25.25 -19.10
N ARG A 23 7.37 26.14 -18.14
CA ARG A 23 8.37 27.19 -18.30
C ARG A 23 9.74 26.52 -18.40
N ALA A 24 10.32 26.56 -19.60
CA ALA A 24 11.71 26.19 -19.81
C ALA A 24 12.61 27.13 -19.00
N ILE A 25 13.40 26.58 -18.09
CA ILE A 25 14.47 27.31 -17.42
C ILE A 25 15.60 27.43 -18.46
N SER A 26 15.74 28.61 -19.06
CA SER A 26 16.88 28.93 -19.91
C SER A 26 18.05 29.36 -19.03
N PHE A 27 19.16 28.63 -19.10
CA PHE A 27 20.43 29.09 -18.54
C PHE A 27 21.10 30.01 -19.56
N PRO A 28 21.49 31.24 -19.20
CA PRO A 28 22.25 32.08 -20.12
C PRO A 28 23.70 31.58 -20.22
N ASP A 29 24.09 31.16 -21.41
CA ASP A 29 25.49 31.05 -21.84
C ASP A 29 26.09 32.45 -21.93
N ARG A 30 26.74 32.93 -20.86
CA ARG A 30 27.83 33.93 -20.91
C ARG A 30 28.35 34.23 -19.51
N VAL A 31 29.65 34.05 -19.32
CA VAL A 31 30.40 34.69 -18.24
C VAL A 31 30.81 36.09 -18.71
N PRO A 32 30.46 37.15 -17.97
CA PRO A 32 31.42 38.23 -17.78
C PRO A 32 31.45 38.84 -16.36
N GLN A 33 32.67 38.89 -15.83
CA GLN A 33 33.32 39.91 -15.00
C GLN A 33 32.62 40.56 -13.79
N ASP A 34 33.38 40.54 -12.68
CA ASP A 34 33.15 41.24 -11.41
C ASP A 34 32.64 42.68 -11.59
N ILE A 35 31.43 42.91 -11.08
CA ILE A 35 30.96 44.23 -10.69
C ILE A 35 30.37 44.10 -9.29
N SER A 36 31.14 44.55 -8.30
CA SER A 36 30.69 44.76 -6.93
C SER A 36 29.48 45.67 -6.93
N THR A 37 28.29 45.09 -6.81
CA THR A 37 27.07 45.79 -6.46
C THR A 37 26.66 45.30 -5.08
N SER A 38 26.78 46.20 -4.10
CA SER A 38 26.29 45.99 -2.75
C SER A 38 24.79 45.72 -2.81
N THR A 39 24.41 44.44 -2.82
CA THR A 39 23.03 44.04 -2.61
C THR A 39 22.68 44.40 -1.17
N PRO A 40 21.57 45.10 -0.89
CA PRO A 40 21.10 45.20 0.48
C PRO A 40 20.90 43.76 0.96
N SER A 41 21.53 43.42 2.09
CA SER A 41 21.24 42.18 2.79
C SER A 41 19.74 42.11 3.02
N GLN A 42 19.02 41.41 2.14
CA GLN A 42 17.71 40.92 2.47
C GLN A 42 17.98 39.96 3.60
N GLN A 43 17.77 40.43 4.83
CA GLN A 43 17.55 39.58 5.98
C GLN A 43 16.48 38.57 5.56
N LEU A 44 16.91 37.39 5.14
CA LEU A 44 16.03 36.25 5.02
C LEU A 44 15.47 36.07 6.43
N SER A 45 14.23 36.50 6.62
CA SER A 45 13.57 36.48 7.92
C SER A 45 13.79 35.11 8.56
N SER A 46 14.34 35.08 9.77
CA SER A 46 14.62 33.86 10.53
C SER A 46 13.37 32.99 10.67
N SER A 47 12.18 33.59 10.61
CA SER A 47 10.88 32.90 10.53
C SER A 47 10.75 31.98 9.31
N SER A 48 11.09 32.43 8.09
CA SER A 48 10.97 31.62 6.87
C SER A 48 11.94 30.43 6.84
N GLN A 49 13.13 30.58 7.44
CA GLN A 49 14.07 29.46 7.59
C GLN A 49 13.58 28.46 8.64
N ASN A 50 13.06 28.95 9.77
CA ASN A 50 12.48 28.09 10.80
C ASN A 50 11.28 27.30 10.28
N GLU A 51 10.38 27.92 9.49
CA GLU A 51 9.25 27.22 8.86
C GLU A 51 9.69 26.09 7.94
N LYS A 52 10.73 26.31 7.11
CA LYS A 52 11.29 25.26 6.23
C LYS A 52 11.90 24.13 7.03
N ILE A 53 12.60 24.44 8.12
CA ILE A 53 13.19 23.44 9.02
C ILE A 53 12.08 22.62 9.67
N SER A 54 11.03 23.26 10.20
CA SER A 54 9.88 22.58 10.79
C SER A 54 9.19 21.69 9.75
N ALA A 55 8.88 22.21 8.56
CA ALA A 55 8.25 21.43 7.50
C ALA A 55 9.10 20.23 7.05
N TYR A 56 10.43 20.38 7.04
CA TYR A 56 11.33 19.28 6.75
C TYR A 56 11.24 18.19 7.83
N TRP A 57 11.28 18.57 9.12
CA TRP A 57 11.15 17.61 10.21
C TRP A 57 9.77 16.95 10.22
N ASP A 58 8.70 17.71 10.05
CA ASP A 58 7.32 17.21 9.96
C ASP A 58 7.19 16.16 8.85
N TYR A 59 7.80 16.40 7.70
CA TYR A 59 7.83 15.42 6.61
C TYR A 59 8.62 14.16 6.98
N GLN A 60 9.77 14.29 7.67
CA GLN A 60 10.54 13.13 8.14
C GLN A 60 9.78 12.31 9.20
N PHE A 61 8.96 12.96 10.03
CA PHE A 61 8.11 12.30 11.02
C PHE A 61 7.13 11.31 10.38
N LEU A 62 6.66 11.58 9.15
CA LEU A 62 5.79 10.67 8.40
C LEU A 62 6.42 9.30 8.11
N PHE A 63 7.76 9.22 8.12
CA PHE A 63 8.52 7.99 7.86
C PHE A 63 9.18 7.44 9.14
N MET A 64 8.67 7.80 10.30
CA MET A 64 9.03 7.12 11.54
C MET A 64 8.43 5.71 11.57
N SER A 65 9.24 4.77 12.04
CA SER A 65 8.82 3.36 12.12
C SER A 65 7.87 3.15 13.29
N GLN A 66 6.72 2.52 13.05
CA GLN A 66 5.82 2.05 14.07
C GLN A 66 6.23 0.65 14.51
N ARG A 67 6.75 0.50 15.74
CA ARG A 67 7.30 -0.77 16.22
C ARG A 67 6.34 -1.55 17.10
N SER A 68 5.34 -0.87 17.64
CA SER A 68 4.35 -1.49 18.52
C SER A 68 3.26 -2.15 17.68
N GLU A 69 2.74 -3.25 18.19
CA GLU A 69 1.51 -3.90 17.72
C GLU A 69 0.54 -3.99 18.89
N THR A 70 -0.68 -4.43 18.61
CA THR A 70 -1.70 -4.65 19.61
C THR A 70 -2.22 -6.08 19.48
N ASP A 71 -2.06 -6.89 20.53
CA ASP A 71 -2.55 -8.27 20.53
C ASP A 71 -4.07 -8.34 20.73
N ASN A 72 -4.64 -7.33 21.39
CA ASN A 72 -6.07 -7.19 21.64
C ASN A 72 -6.57 -5.81 21.17
N PRO A 73 -7.85 -5.69 20.80
CA PRO A 73 -8.45 -4.40 20.46
C PRO A 73 -8.33 -3.38 21.60
N ILE A 74 -7.96 -2.15 21.26
CA ILE A 74 -7.87 -1.02 22.18
C ILE A 74 -9.05 -0.08 21.92
N ASN A 75 -9.84 0.22 22.95
CA ASN A 75 -10.86 1.26 22.86
C ASN A 75 -10.20 2.63 22.70
N LEU A 76 -10.48 3.31 21.60
CA LEU A 76 -10.00 4.68 21.42
C LEU A 76 -10.92 5.67 22.11
N ARG A 77 -10.34 6.70 22.69
CA ARG A 77 -11.07 7.84 23.23
C ARG A 77 -11.31 8.87 22.14
N ILE A 78 -12.56 9.26 21.94
CA ILE A 78 -12.93 10.40 21.09
C ILE A 78 -12.44 11.68 21.76
N VAL A 79 -11.60 12.45 21.07
CA VAL A 79 -11.03 13.72 21.58
C VAL A 79 -11.89 14.91 21.18
N GLU A 80 -12.46 14.88 19.98
CA GLU A 80 -13.27 15.94 19.40
C GLU A 80 -14.45 15.34 18.61
N GLY A 81 -15.61 15.98 18.67
CA GLY A 81 -16.84 15.52 18.02
C GLY A 81 -17.46 14.27 18.68
N SER A 82 -18.27 13.55 17.91
CA SER A 82 -18.91 12.29 18.32
C SER A 82 -19.12 11.38 17.11
N ILE A 83 -19.13 10.06 17.34
CA ILE A 83 -19.54 9.08 16.30
C ILE A 83 -21.06 9.19 16.14
N PRO A 84 -21.59 9.39 14.92
CA PRO A 84 -23.03 9.39 14.70
C PRO A 84 -23.66 8.07 15.13
N SER A 85 -24.83 8.13 15.78
CA SER A 85 -25.50 6.93 16.30
C SER A 85 -25.98 5.98 15.20
N ASP A 86 -26.18 6.51 14.00
CA ASP A 86 -26.53 5.79 12.77
C ASP A 86 -25.30 5.39 11.95
N PHE A 87 -24.08 5.65 12.45
CA PHE A 87 -22.87 5.21 11.79
C PHE A 87 -22.84 3.66 11.76
N PRO A 88 -22.61 3.05 10.60
CA PRO A 88 -22.71 1.61 10.46
C PRO A 88 -21.69 0.88 11.31
N GLN A 89 -22.08 -0.29 11.82
CA GLN A 89 -21.13 -1.22 12.41
C GLN A 89 -20.24 -1.77 11.30
N GLY A 90 -18.93 -1.74 11.51
CA GLY A 90 -18.00 -2.23 10.51
C GLY A 90 -16.55 -1.89 10.83
N THR A 91 -15.65 -2.42 10.00
CA THR A 91 -14.22 -2.24 10.19
C THR A 91 -13.58 -1.59 8.97
N TYR A 92 -12.88 -0.48 9.21
CA TYR A 92 -12.02 0.14 8.22
C TYR A 92 -10.60 -0.41 8.35
N TYR A 93 -10.14 -1.09 7.29
CA TYR A 93 -8.81 -1.67 7.22
C TYR A 93 -7.88 -0.79 6.37
N LEU A 94 -6.65 -0.62 6.83
CA LEU A 94 -5.60 0.09 6.11
C LEU A 94 -4.27 -0.63 6.32
N THR A 95 -3.58 -0.96 5.23
CA THR A 95 -2.18 -1.42 5.27
C THR A 95 -1.26 -0.36 4.68
N GLY A 96 0.02 -0.46 5.00
CA GLY A 96 1.06 0.48 4.58
C GLY A 96 2.40 0.05 5.17
N PRO A 97 3.51 0.65 4.74
CA PRO A 97 4.80 0.34 5.34
C PRO A 97 4.86 0.83 6.80
N GLY A 98 5.12 -0.08 7.74
CA GLY A 98 5.23 0.25 9.16
C GLY A 98 6.65 0.45 9.66
N ILE A 99 7.64 -0.15 9.01
CA ILE A 99 9.05 -0.13 9.44
C ILE A 99 9.95 0.38 8.31
N PHE A 100 10.81 1.35 8.64
CA PHE A 100 11.71 2.02 7.70
C PHE A 100 13.18 1.96 8.14
N LYS A 101 13.44 1.75 9.43
CA LYS A 101 14.80 1.63 9.99
C LYS A 101 14.88 0.43 10.92
N ASP A 102 15.92 -0.38 10.75
CA ASP A 102 16.18 -1.53 11.61
C ASP A 102 16.98 -1.12 12.87
N ASP A 103 17.24 -2.07 13.77
CA ASP A 103 17.97 -1.83 15.02
C ASP A 103 19.50 -1.81 14.84
N HIS A 104 19.97 -1.95 13.60
CA HIS A 104 21.39 -2.01 13.23
C HIS A 104 21.82 -0.84 12.34
N GLY A 105 20.94 0.15 12.14
CA GLY A 105 21.22 1.39 11.42
C GLY A 105 21.03 1.32 9.90
N SER A 106 20.43 0.24 9.38
CA SER A 106 19.95 0.16 8.00
C SER A 106 18.61 0.87 7.85
N SER A 107 18.36 1.38 6.65
CA SER A 107 17.09 2.01 6.29
C SER A 107 16.61 1.48 4.95
N VAL A 108 15.29 1.41 4.79
CA VAL A 108 14.65 0.99 3.54
C VAL A 108 13.85 2.13 2.95
N HIS A 109 13.69 2.10 1.63
CA HIS A 109 12.72 2.90 0.92
C HIS A 109 11.31 2.58 1.45
N PRO A 110 10.39 3.55 1.54
CA PRO A 110 9.04 3.32 2.06
C PRO A 110 8.31 2.13 1.41
N PHE A 111 8.45 1.93 0.10
CA PHE A 111 7.82 0.80 -0.60
C PHE A 111 8.36 -0.58 -0.20
N ASP A 112 9.54 -0.65 0.41
CA ASP A 112 10.17 -1.90 0.87
C ASP A 112 9.95 -2.16 2.37
N GLY A 113 9.24 -1.27 3.06
CA GLY A 113 8.84 -1.44 4.46
C GLY A 113 7.75 -2.49 4.62
N HIS A 114 7.82 -3.31 5.67
CA HIS A 114 6.85 -4.37 5.93
C HIS A 114 5.45 -3.83 6.19
N GLY A 115 4.45 -4.53 5.67
CA GLY A 115 3.03 -4.19 5.78
C GLY A 115 2.56 -4.19 7.22
N TYR A 116 2.04 -3.05 7.66
CA TYR A 116 1.47 -2.80 8.97
C TYR A 116 -0.02 -2.57 8.82
N LEU A 117 -0.78 -3.64 9.06
CA LEU A 117 -2.22 -3.65 8.97
C LEU A 117 -2.81 -2.98 10.20
N ARG A 118 -3.73 -2.06 9.96
CA ARG A 118 -4.51 -1.34 10.97
C ARG A 118 -5.98 -1.58 10.71
N ALA A 119 -6.73 -1.76 11.78
CA ALA A 119 -8.18 -1.94 11.77
C ALA A 119 -8.82 -0.97 12.76
N PHE A 120 -9.82 -0.24 12.29
CA PHE A 120 -10.71 0.59 13.11
C PHE A 120 -12.11 0.00 13.04
N THR A 121 -12.58 -0.59 14.13
CA THR A 121 -13.91 -1.19 14.20
C THR A 121 -14.85 -0.24 14.92
N PHE A 122 -15.87 0.21 14.22
CA PHE A 122 -16.87 1.16 14.68
C PHE A 122 -18.14 0.44 15.16
N ASP A 123 -18.71 0.94 16.24
CA ASP A 123 -20.05 0.63 16.71
C ASP A 123 -20.78 1.97 16.93
N GLY A 124 -21.49 2.45 15.90
CA GLY A 124 -22.19 3.73 15.97
C GLY A 124 -23.27 3.77 17.04
N ALA A 125 -23.99 2.65 17.25
CA ALA A 125 -25.03 2.55 18.27
C ALA A 125 -24.48 2.76 19.69
N LYS A 126 -23.25 2.32 19.96
CA LYS A 126 -22.54 2.60 21.22
C LYS A 126 -21.72 3.89 21.21
N GLY A 127 -21.50 4.48 20.04
CA GLY A 127 -20.58 5.59 19.86
C GLY A 127 -19.13 5.21 20.16
N GLU A 128 -18.75 3.95 19.91
CA GLU A 128 -17.43 3.39 20.25
C GLU A 128 -16.61 3.08 19.00
N VAL A 129 -15.29 3.16 19.13
CA VAL A 129 -14.35 2.71 18.11
C VAL A 129 -13.19 1.98 18.78
N THR A 130 -12.84 0.82 18.23
CA THR A 130 -11.69 0.02 18.67
C THR A 130 -10.62 0.02 17.60
N PHE A 131 -9.37 -0.03 18.04
CA PHE A 131 -8.20 -0.05 17.19
C PHE A 131 -7.39 -1.31 17.42
N MET A 132 -6.94 -1.90 16.33
CA MET A 132 -5.97 -2.99 16.37
C MET A 132 -4.99 -2.85 15.22
N ALA A 133 -3.73 -3.21 15.45
CA ALA A 133 -2.72 -3.21 14.42
C ALA A 133 -1.68 -4.32 14.62
N LYS A 134 -1.32 -4.96 13.51
CA LYS A 134 -0.34 -6.04 13.44
C LYS A 134 0.44 -5.93 12.13
N TYR A 135 1.69 -6.38 12.16
CA TYR A 135 2.46 -6.64 10.95
C TYR A 135 1.93 -7.88 10.25
N VAL A 136 1.83 -7.81 8.92
CA VAL A 136 1.55 -8.98 8.10
C VAL A 136 2.76 -9.91 8.17
N LYS A 137 2.54 -11.15 8.63
CA LYS A 137 3.60 -12.15 8.85
C LYS A 137 4.03 -12.78 7.52
N THR A 138 4.58 -11.99 6.61
CA THR A 138 5.20 -12.49 5.38
C THR A 138 6.47 -13.28 5.71
N THR A 139 6.92 -14.14 4.81
CA THR A 139 8.20 -14.86 4.96
C THR A 139 9.37 -13.90 5.23
N ALA A 140 9.36 -12.72 4.60
CA ALA A 140 10.38 -11.72 4.82
C ALA A 140 10.28 -11.05 6.20
N GLN A 141 9.07 -10.71 6.63
CA GLN A 141 8.82 -10.11 7.93
C GLN A 141 9.30 -11.04 9.07
N VAL A 142 8.96 -12.33 8.98
CA VAL A 142 9.32 -13.33 10.00
C VAL A 142 10.83 -13.56 10.06
N LYS A 143 11.56 -13.43 8.94
CA LYS A 143 13.02 -13.53 8.92
C LYS A 143 13.72 -12.27 9.44
N GLU A 144 13.12 -11.10 9.24
CA GLU A 144 13.73 -9.81 9.58
C GLU A 144 13.35 -9.30 10.97
N ARG A 145 12.35 -9.89 11.62
CA ARG A 145 11.96 -9.57 12.99
C ARG A 145 12.20 -10.76 13.92
N ASP A 146 13.03 -10.53 14.93
CA ASP A 146 13.17 -11.43 16.06
C ASP A 146 11.91 -11.40 16.92
N ARG A 147 11.27 -12.55 17.12
CA ARG A 147 10.02 -12.64 17.89
C ARG A 147 10.23 -12.55 19.40
N ASP A 148 11.39 -12.95 19.89
CA ASP A 148 11.69 -12.96 21.32
C ASP A 148 12.13 -11.57 21.79
N THR A 149 12.92 -10.88 20.96
CA THR A 149 13.45 -9.55 21.31
C THR A 149 12.68 -8.39 20.69
N GLY A 150 11.84 -8.65 19.68
CA GLY A 150 11.11 -7.63 18.92
C GLY A 150 12.00 -6.79 18.00
N LYS A 151 13.30 -7.10 17.91
CA LYS A 151 14.27 -6.36 17.11
C LYS A 151 14.14 -6.67 15.62
N TRP A 152 14.44 -5.67 14.81
CA TRP A 152 14.47 -5.75 13.36
C TRP A 152 15.92 -5.77 12.86
N GLY A 153 16.19 -6.66 11.90
CA GLY A 153 17.44 -6.71 11.14
C GLY A 153 17.12 -6.95 9.67
N PHE A 154 17.33 -5.94 8.83
CA PHE A 154 17.03 -6.05 7.41
C PHE A 154 18.10 -6.89 6.71
N ASN A 155 17.68 -8.06 6.21
CA ASN A 155 18.58 -9.03 5.58
C ASN A 155 18.37 -9.10 4.06
N HIS A 156 17.16 -8.79 3.57
CA HIS A 156 16.83 -8.83 2.15
C HIS A 156 16.82 -7.42 1.58
N ARG A 157 17.46 -7.25 0.41
CA ARG A 157 17.36 -6.00 -0.34
C ARG A 157 15.97 -5.88 -0.92
N GLY A 158 15.25 -4.84 -0.49
CA GLY A 158 14.07 -4.40 -1.22
C GLY A 158 14.46 -3.84 -2.59
N THR A 159 13.47 -3.73 -3.49
CA THR A 159 13.66 -3.31 -4.89
C THR A 159 14.28 -1.92 -4.98
N PHE A 160 14.07 -1.08 -3.95
CA PHE A 160 14.49 0.32 -3.91
C PHE A 160 15.44 0.64 -2.75
N SER A 161 15.91 -0.37 -2.01
CA SER A 161 16.62 -0.18 -0.74
C SER A 161 18.09 -0.56 -0.76
N THR A 162 18.89 0.14 0.05
CA THR A 162 20.30 -0.17 0.27
C THR A 162 20.55 -0.60 1.71
N LEU A 163 21.15 -1.79 1.89
CA LEU A 163 21.49 -2.33 3.21
C LEU A 163 22.94 -2.00 3.57
N LYS A 164 23.19 -1.53 4.80
CA LYS A 164 24.53 -1.14 5.27
C LYS A 164 25.46 -2.34 5.49
N ASN A 165 24.94 -3.48 5.92
CA ASN A 165 25.75 -4.66 6.22
C ASN A 165 25.59 -5.74 5.13
N LYS A 166 26.52 -5.77 4.17
CA LYS A 166 26.55 -6.77 3.10
C LYS A 166 27.00 -8.13 3.65
N ARG A 167 26.08 -9.05 3.99
CA ARG A 167 26.41 -10.48 3.94
C ARG A 167 26.32 -10.94 2.48
N LYS A 168 27.48 -11.08 1.84
CA LYS A 168 27.60 -11.64 0.49
C LYS A 168 27.46 -13.17 0.56
N PHE A 169 26.26 -13.72 0.58
CA PHE A 169 26.08 -15.13 0.19
C PHE A 169 24.71 -15.34 -0.45
N GLY A 170 24.72 -15.56 -1.77
CA GLY A 170 23.73 -16.39 -2.46
C GLY A 170 22.32 -15.85 -2.69
N ASP A 171 22.02 -14.58 -2.40
CA ASP A 171 20.65 -14.07 -2.51
C ASP A 171 20.29 -13.76 -3.97
N THR A 172 19.88 -14.79 -4.72
CA THR A 172 19.09 -14.61 -5.93
C THR A 172 17.87 -13.82 -5.53
N THR A 173 17.75 -12.60 -6.07
CA THR A 173 16.69 -11.62 -5.83
C THR A 173 15.30 -12.21 -6.07
N VAL A 174 14.78 -12.95 -5.09
CA VAL A 174 13.36 -13.23 -4.97
C VAL A 174 12.76 -11.95 -4.39
N MET A 175 11.95 -11.26 -5.19
CA MET A 175 11.33 -10.00 -4.82
C MET A 175 10.64 -10.16 -3.45
N LYS A 176 10.99 -9.30 -2.49
CA LYS A 176 10.52 -9.39 -1.09
C LYS A 176 9.06 -8.97 -1.00
N ASN A 177 8.14 -9.93 -0.89
CA ASN A 177 6.74 -9.61 -0.62
C ASN A 177 6.60 -9.01 0.79
N VAL A 178 6.09 -7.77 0.84
CA VAL A 178 5.90 -6.99 2.06
C VAL A 178 4.43 -6.76 2.40
N ALA A 179 3.48 -7.15 1.54
CA ALA A 179 2.04 -7.05 1.77
C ALA A 179 1.56 -5.67 2.29
N ASN A 180 2.14 -4.59 1.74
CA ASN A 180 2.00 -3.23 2.28
C ASN A 180 1.18 -2.28 1.39
N THR A 181 0.60 -2.74 0.28
CA THR A 181 0.03 -1.85 -0.73
C THR A 181 -1.44 -1.55 -0.48
N ASN A 182 -2.27 -2.58 -0.30
CA ASN A 182 -3.71 -2.40 -0.11
C ASN A 182 -4.34 -3.54 0.68
N VAL A 183 -5.58 -3.35 1.16
CA VAL A 183 -6.40 -4.38 1.80
C VAL A 183 -7.66 -4.61 0.98
N LEU A 184 -7.99 -5.87 0.71
CA LEU A 184 -9.19 -6.26 -0.01
C LEU A 184 -10.00 -7.24 0.83
N ARG A 185 -11.29 -6.95 1.02
CA ARG A 185 -12.25 -7.95 1.51
C ARG A 185 -12.98 -8.57 0.32
N TRP A 186 -12.94 -9.88 0.21
CA TRP A 186 -13.61 -10.63 -0.87
C TRP A 186 -14.05 -12.00 -0.38
N ASN A 187 -15.30 -12.36 -0.66
CA ASN A 187 -15.92 -13.61 -0.23
C ASN A 187 -15.71 -13.90 1.26
N ASP A 188 -16.02 -12.90 2.11
CA ASP A 188 -15.81 -12.92 3.56
C ASP A 188 -14.38 -13.16 4.07
N ARG A 189 -13.41 -13.14 3.17
CA ARG A 189 -11.98 -13.24 3.47
C ARG A 189 -11.32 -11.88 3.34
N LEU A 190 -10.25 -11.67 4.10
CA LEU A 190 -9.51 -10.42 4.13
C LEU A 190 -8.10 -10.67 3.60
N PHE A 191 -7.64 -9.83 2.68
CA PHE A 191 -6.35 -9.99 2.01
C PHE A 191 -5.53 -8.70 2.10
N CYS A 192 -4.26 -8.83 2.45
CA CYS A 192 -3.25 -7.79 2.26
C CYS A 192 -2.52 -8.01 0.94
N LEU A 193 -2.47 -6.97 0.12
CA LEU A 193 -1.97 -7.01 -1.25
C LEU A 193 -0.58 -6.38 -1.36
N TRP A 194 0.16 -6.83 -2.36
CA TRP A 194 1.39 -6.20 -2.82
C TRP A 194 1.57 -6.48 -4.31
N GLU A 195 1.91 -5.44 -5.08
CA GLU A 195 1.91 -5.46 -6.56
C GLU A 195 2.81 -6.56 -7.17
N GLY A 196 3.87 -6.97 -6.46
CA GLY A 196 4.88 -7.88 -7.00
C GLY A 196 4.61 -9.36 -6.72
N GLY A 197 3.49 -9.74 -6.11
CA GLY A 197 3.30 -11.12 -5.64
C GLY A 197 1.91 -11.43 -5.10
N PRO A 198 1.71 -12.68 -4.63
CA PRO A 198 0.41 -13.14 -4.17
C PRO A 198 -0.08 -12.43 -2.90
N PRO A 199 -1.40 -12.32 -2.72
CA PRO A 199 -2.02 -11.75 -1.54
C PRO A 199 -1.73 -12.60 -0.29
N HIS A 200 -1.76 -11.96 0.87
CA HIS A 200 -1.72 -12.63 2.17
C HIS A 200 -3.09 -12.58 2.82
N GLU A 201 -3.66 -13.75 3.13
CA GLU A 201 -4.92 -13.85 3.84
C GLU A 201 -4.75 -13.55 5.33
N ILE A 202 -5.71 -12.80 5.88
CA ILE A 202 -5.75 -12.32 7.25
C ILE A 202 -7.05 -12.76 7.91
N GLN A 203 -6.96 -13.21 9.16
CA GLN A 203 -8.12 -13.40 10.00
C GLN A 203 -8.67 -12.02 10.44
N SER A 204 -9.89 -11.70 10.03
CA SER A 204 -10.48 -10.35 10.14
C SER A 204 -10.60 -9.78 11.56
N VAL A 205 -10.77 -10.64 12.56
CA VAL A 205 -10.96 -10.24 13.98
C VAL A 205 -9.62 -10.08 14.71
N SER A 206 -8.72 -11.05 14.57
CA SER A 206 -7.44 -11.08 15.31
C SER A 206 -6.31 -10.36 14.57
N LEU A 207 -6.50 -10.05 13.28
CA LEU A 207 -5.48 -9.59 12.34
C LEU A 207 -4.29 -10.54 12.19
N ASP A 208 -4.42 -11.81 12.59
CA ASP A 208 -3.38 -12.80 12.37
C ASP A 208 -3.32 -13.21 10.90
N THR A 209 -2.10 -13.32 10.38
CA THR A 209 -1.85 -13.80 9.03
C THR A 209 -2.09 -15.31 8.97
N ILE A 210 -3.00 -15.72 8.09
CA ILE A 210 -3.29 -17.13 7.80
C ILE A 210 -2.18 -17.68 6.91
N GLY A 211 -1.84 -16.96 5.84
CA GLY A 211 -0.78 -17.35 4.92
C GLY A 211 -0.84 -16.59 3.60
N GLU A 212 0.05 -16.96 2.70
CA GLU A 212 -0.03 -16.56 1.30
C GLU A 212 -1.20 -17.30 0.63
N PHE A 213 -1.96 -16.62 -0.22
CA PHE A 213 -3.09 -17.19 -0.93
C PHE A 213 -2.78 -17.29 -2.42
N ASP A 214 -2.85 -18.51 -2.96
CA ASP A 214 -2.61 -18.76 -4.38
C ASP A 214 -3.93 -18.66 -5.14
N LEU A 215 -4.13 -17.53 -5.81
CA LEU A 215 -5.35 -17.26 -6.59
C LEU A 215 -5.64 -18.31 -7.67
N ILE A 216 -4.60 -18.99 -8.20
CA ILE A 216 -4.73 -19.96 -9.28
C ILE A 216 -5.10 -21.33 -8.71
N ASN A 217 -4.32 -21.79 -7.72
CA ASN A 217 -4.44 -23.15 -7.19
C ASN A 217 -5.50 -23.28 -6.09
N ASP A 218 -5.79 -22.22 -5.33
CA ASP A 218 -6.79 -22.24 -4.26
C ASP A 218 -8.20 -21.84 -4.76
N SER A 219 -8.39 -21.77 -6.08
CA SER A 219 -9.67 -21.43 -6.72
C SER A 219 -10.76 -22.47 -6.46
N ASP A 220 -10.39 -23.72 -6.21
CA ASP A 220 -11.31 -24.80 -5.83
C ASP A 220 -11.99 -24.58 -4.45
N CYS A 221 -11.44 -23.69 -3.62
CA CYS A 221 -11.98 -23.34 -2.31
C CYS A 221 -13.00 -22.19 -2.36
N LEU A 222 -13.32 -21.66 -3.54
CA LEU A 222 -14.28 -20.58 -3.71
C LEU A 222 -15.64 -21.16 -4.13
N PRO A 223 -16.74 -20.91 -3.40
CA PRO A 223 -18.07 -21.23 -3.87
C PRO A 223 -18.43 -20.32 -5.05
N MET A 224 -18.18 -20.80 -6.26
CA MET A 224 -18.64 -20.15 -7.48
C MET A 224 -20.17 -20.31 -7.60
N PRO A 225 -20.93 -19.28 -8.05
CA PRO A 225 -22.29 -19.50 -8.48
C PRO A 225 -22.28 -20.49 -9.66
N SER A 226 -23.01 -21.59 -9.50
CA SER A 226 -23.03 -22.71 -10.44
C SER A 226 -23.63 -22.29 -11.79
N THR A 227 -22.79 -21.97 -12.76
CA THR A 227 -23.16 -22.05 -14.18
C THR A 227 -22.60 -23.34 -14.74
N ASN A 228 -23.49 -24.33 -14.88
CA ASN A 228 -23.21 -25.60 -15.53
C ASN A 228 -22.87 -25.35 -17.01
N VAL A 229 -21.59 -25.36 -17.37
CA VAL A 229 -21.17 -25.60 -18.75
C VAL A 229 -20.09 -26.67 -18.71
N ARG A 230 -20.50 -27.90 -19.03
CA ARG A 230 -19.59 -28.95 -19.49
C ARG A 230 -19.12 -28.55 -20.88
N ASP A 231 -17.82 -28.34 -21.03
CA ASP A 231 -16.94 -29.04 -21.98
C ASP A 231 -15.77 -28.16 -22.45
N THR A 232 -14.61 -28.83 -22.51
CA THR A 232 -13.34 -28.44 -23.15
C THR A 232 -12.49 -27.35 -22.49
N VAL A 233 -11.32 -27.80 -22.05
CA VAL A 233 -10.21 -27.05 -21.46
C VAL A 233 -9.71 -26.00 -22.45
N ASP A 234 -9.97 -24.73 -22.16
CA ASP A 234 -9.13 -23.62 -22.61
C ASP A 234 -8.85 -22.71 -21.42
N GLY A 235 -7.64 -22.80 -20.87
CA GLY A 235 -7.23 -22.06 -19.68
C GLY A 235 -7.30 -20.53 -19.85
N GLY A 236 -7.46 -20.04 -21.09
CA GLY A 236 -7.65 -18.62 -21.39
C GLY A 236 -9.01 -18.05 -20.98
N GLU A 237 -10.11 -18.82 -21.09
CA GLU A 237 -11.45 -18.32 -20.76
C GLU A 237 -11.65 -18.19 -19.24
N ILE A 238 -11.12 -19.14 -18.46
CA ILE A 238 -11.18 -19.10 -16.98
C ILE A 238 -10.42 -17.88 -16.44
N ILE A 239 -9.26 -17.57 -17.02
CA ILE A 239 -8.44 -16.41 -16.62
C ILE A 239 -9.15 -15.10 -16.96
N LEU A 240 -9.78 -14.99 -18.14
CA LEU A 240 -10.52 -13.80 -18.54
C LEU A 240 -11.78 -13.60 -17.69
N ASP A 241 -12.47 -14.68 -17.33
CA ASP A 241 -13.64 -14.61 -16.45
C ASP A 241 -13.27 -14.26 -15.00
N LEU A 242 -12.12 -14.73 -14.51
CA LEU A 242 -11.57 -14.39 -13.19
C LEU A 242 -11.09 -12.93 -13.12
N VAL A 243 -10.29 -12.49 -14.09
CA VAL A 243 -9.90 -11.08 -14.22
C VAL A 243 -11.16 -10.24 -14.34
N SER A 244 -12.13 -10.71 -15.12
CA SER A 244 -13.40 -10.02 -15.24
C SER A 244 -14.21 -10.03 -13.94
N SER A 245 -14.20 -11.06 -13.11
CA SER A 245 -14.95 -11.11 -11.85
C SER A 245 -14.30 -10.29 -10.74
N ILE A 246 -12.98 -10.12 -10.77
CA ILE A 246 -12.22 -9.24 -9.86
C ILE A 246 -12.36 -7.79 -10.32
N VAL A 247 -12.22 -7.53 -11.61
CA VAL A 247 -12.17 -6.18 -12.16
C VAL A 247 -13.56 -5.58 -12.35
N LYS A 248 -14.61 -6.37 -12.68
CA LYS A 248 -15.98 -5.83 -12.86
C LYS A 248 -16.51 -5.14 -11.59
N PRO A 249 -16.45 -5.73 -10.38
CA PRO A 249 -16.91 -5.04 -9.17
C PRO A 249 -16.10 -3.78 -8.85
N ILE A 250 -14.78 -3.81 -9.09
CA ILE A 250 -13.85 -2.69 -8.87
C ILE A 250 -14.13 -1.54 -9.85
N LEU A 251 -14.39 -1.83 -11.13
CA LEU A 251 -14.62 -0.83 -12.17
C LEU A 251 -16.05 -0.30 -12.22
N TYR A 252 -17.05 -1.13 -11.89
CA TYR A 252 -18.46 -0.76 -11.99
C TYR A 252 -19.07 -0.27 -10.67
N GLY A 253 -18.26 -0.14 -9.59
CA GLY A 253 -18.68 0.49 -8.35
C GLY A 253 -19.97 -0.11 -7.77
N ARG A 254 -20.11 -1.43 -7.81
CA ARG A 254 -21.33 -2.12 -7.36
C ARG A 254 -21.28 -2.25 -5.83
N ASP A 255 -21.92 -1.30 -5.16
CA ASP A 255 -22.27 -1.23 -3.74
C ASP A 255 -21.45 -2.13 -2.80
N PHE A 256 -20.24 -1.68 -2.47
CA PHE A 256 -19.41 -2.21 -1.37
C PHE A 256 -19.98 -1.90 0.04
N PHE A 257 -21.25 -1.53 0.13
CA PHE A 257 -21.98 -1.30 1.37
C PHE A 257 -23.15 -2.27 1.43
N THR A 258 -22.91 -3.47 1.92
CA THR A 258 -23.95 -4.20 2.65
C THR A 258 -23.46 -4.29 4.08
N PHE A 259 -24.17 -3.56 4.94
CA PHE A 259 -23.87 -3.30 6.35
C PHE A 259 -23.96 -4.57 7.21
#